data_AF-A0A2N6EKZ3-F1
#
_entry.id   AF-A0A2N6EKZ3-F1
#
_cell.length_a   1.000
_cell.length_b   1.000
_cell.length_c   1.000
_cell.angle_alpha   90.00
_cell.angle_beta   90.00
_cell.angle_gamma   90.00
#
_symmetry.space_group_name_H-M   'P 1'
#
loop_
_entity.id
_entity.type
_entity.pdbx_description
1 polymer ?
#
loop_
_entity_poly.entity_id
_entity_poly.type
_entity_poly.pdbx_seq_one_letter_code
_entity_poly.pdbx_strand_id
1 'polypeptide(L)' 'MELTIQLVCPECNSPTPVNINDLAPGRRSACNGCHIPVRMTHDSLEQFSRDVRIFCENR' A
#
# COMPACT_ATOMS: atom_id res chain seq x y z
N MET A 1 3.34 0.70 -16.55
CA MET A 1 2.53 0.90 -15.33
C MET A 1 3.29 0.27 -14.18
N GLU A 2 3.38 0.96 -13.05
CA GLU A 2 3.93 0.40 -11.81
C GLU A 2 2.79 0.07 -10.86
N LEU A 3 2.85 -1.11 -10.22
CA LEU A 3 1.87 -1.54 -9.24
C LEU A 3 2.20 -0.93 -7.87
N THR A 4 1.23 -0.27 -7.26
CA THR A 4 1.36 0.32 -5.93
C THR A 4 0.29 -0.23 -5.01
N ILE A 5 0.64 -0.48 -3.75
CA ILE A 5 -0.29 -0.86 -2.70
C ILE A 5 -0.39 0.27 -1.68
N GLN A 6 -1.58 0.51 -1.14
CA GLN A 6 -1.78 1.51 -0.10
C GLN A 6 -1.46 0.88 1.28
N LEU A 7 -0.69 1.60 2.09
CA LEU A 7 -0.57 1.34 3.52
C LEU A 7 -1.27 2.49 4.25
N VAL A 8 -1.96 2.20 5.36
CA VAL A 8 -2.75 3.18 6.09
C VAL A 8 -2.16 3.40 7.47
N CYS A 9 -2.02 4.66 7.86
CA CYS A 9 -1.71 5.01 9.25
C CYS A 9 -2.94 4.78 10.13
N PRO A 10 -2.85 4.00 11.23
CA PRO A 10 -3.99 3.75 12.10
C PRO A 10 -4.50 4.99 12.87
N GLU A 11 -3.62 5.96 13.15
CA GLU A 11 -4.00 7.18 13.89
C GLU A 11 -4.49 8.29 12.98
N CYS A 12 -3.80 8.50 11.85
CA CYS A 12 -4.12 9.59 10.93
C CYS A 12 -5.15 9.20 9.87
N ASN A 13 -5.44 7.89 9.71
CA ASN A 13 -6.19 7.32 8.58
C ASN A 13 -5.68 7.80 7.21
N SER A 14 -4.40 8.16 7.12
CA SER A 14 -3.78 8.66 5.90
C SER A 14 -3.26 7.50 5.07
N PRO A 15 -3.71 7.34 3.82
CA PRO A 15 -3.17 6.35 2.91
C PRO A 15 -1.79 6.81 2.40
N THR A 16 -0.85 5.87 2.34
CA THR A 16 0.51 6.05 1.87
C THR A 16 0.75 5.02 0.76
N PRO A 17 0.89 5.44 -0.51
CA PRO A 17 1.18 4.52 -1.60
C PRO A 17 2.61 4.00 -1.49
N VAL A 18 2.80 2.70 -1.71
CA VAL A 18 4.10 2.03 -1.70
C VAL A 18 4.22 1.20 -2.97
N ASN A 19 5.35 1.34 -3.67
CA ASN A 19 5.63 0.51 -4.83
C ASN A 19 5.77 -0.95 -4.40
N ILE A 20 5.18 -1.88 -5.17
CA ILE A 20 5.22 -3.31 -4.84
C ILE A 20 6.66 -3.84 -4.76
N ASN A 21 7.59 -3.28 -5.53
CA ASN A 21 9.00 -3.66 -5.53
C ASN A 21 9.73 -3.23 -4.24
N ASP A 22 9.20 -2.23 -3.54
CA ASP A 22 9.72 -1.78 -2.25
C ASP A 22 9.12 -2.55 -1.06
N LEU A 23 8.12 -3.40 -1.31
CA LEU A 23 7.45 -4.19 -0.29
C LEU A 23 8.30 -5.44 0.05
N ALA A 24 9.18 -5.29 1.05
CA ALA A 24 10.04 -6.38 1.52
C ALA A 24 9.71 -6.79 2.97
N PRO A 25 9.75 -8.09 3.31
CA PRO A 25 9.67 -8.54 4.69
C PRO A 25 10.69 -7.84 5.58
N GLY A 26 10.25 -7.29 6.71
CA GLY A 26 11.11 -6.57 7.65
C GLY A 26 11.31 -5.08 7.35
N ARG A 27 10.97 -4.59 6.15
CA ARG A 27 10.99 -3.15 5.86
C ARG A 27 9.74 -2.49 6.43
N ARG A 28 9.92 -1.66 7.45
CA ARG A 28 8.83 -0.91 8.08
C ARG A 28 8.73 0.49 7.49
N SER A 29 7.54 0.85 7.03
CA SER A 29 7.23 2.22 6.65
C SER A 29 6.50 2.92 7.80
N ALA A 30 6.78 4.20 7.99
CA ALA A 30 6.14 5.03 9.00
C ALA A 30 5.34 6.16 8.33
N CYS A 31 4.28 6.61 8.99
CA CYS A 31 3.51 7.75 8.52
C CYS A 31 4.33 9.04 8.68
N ASN A 32 4.37 9.89 7.66
CA ASN A 32 5.13 11.14 7.70
C ASN A 32 4.61 12.16 8.74
N GLY A 33 3.36 12.03 9.18
CA GLY A 33 2.76 12.92 10.18
C GLY A 33 3.10 12.49 11.60
N CYS A 34 2.52 11.37 12.03
CA CYS A 34 2.62 10.89 13.41
C CYS A 34 3.78 9.91 13.66
N HIS A 35 4.56 9.54 12.64
CA HIS A 35 5.70 8.62 12.72
C HIS A 35 5.35 7.19 13.20
N ILE A 36 4.06 6.86 13.24
CA ILE A 36 3.58 5.52 13.61
C ILE A 36 3.69 4.59 12.40
N PRO A 37 4.02 3.30 12.60
CA PRO A 37 4.05 2.32 11.53
C PRO A 37 2.74 2.31 10.73
N VAL A 38 2.85 2.47 9.42
CA VAL A 38 1.70 2.26 8.52
C VAL A 38 1.48 0.76 8.37
N ARG A 39 0.21 0.37 8.21
CA ARG A 39 -0.19 -1.02 8.09
C ARG A 39 -0.97 -1.24 6.82
N MET A 40 -0.89 -2.45 6.28
CA MET A 40 -1.77 -2.89 5.23
C MET A 40 -3.15 -3.18 5.83
N THR A 41 -4.22 -2.66 5.23
CA THR A 41 -5.60 -2.95 5.64
C THR A 41 -6.27 -3.88 4.64
N HIS A 42 -7.41 -4.44 5.03
CA HIS A 42 -8.23 -5.25 4.13
C HIS A 42 -8.64 -4.48 2.87
N ASP A 43 -9.11 -3.24 3.03
CA ASP A 43 -9.52 -2.39 1.92
C ASP A 43 -8.37 -2.08 0.96
N SER A 44 -7.16 -1.87 1.50
CA SER A 44 -5.97 -1.69 0.66
C SER A 44 -5.62 -2.93 -0.16
N LEU A 45 -5.80 -4.12 0.42
CA LEU A 45 -5.61 -5.39 -0.28
C LEU A 45 -6.66 -5.63 -1.36
N GLU A 46 -7.93 -5.32 -1.08
CA GLU A 46 -8.99 -5.43 -2.07
C GLU A 46 -8.78 -4.48 -3.26
N GLN A 47 -8.39 -3.23 -2.98
CA GLN A 47 -8.08 -2.28 -4.03
C GLN A 47 -6.89 -2.75 -4.86
N PHE A 48 -5.81 -3.19 -4.21
CA PHE A 48 -4.64 -3.70 -4.90
C PHE A 48 -4.96 -4.92 -5.78
N SER A 49 -5.82 -5.83 -5.30
CA SER A 49 -6.32 -6.97 -6.10
C SER A 49 -7.02 -6.52 -7.37
N ARG A 50 -7.85 -5.47 -7.31
CA ARG A 50 -8.48 -4.89 -8.50
C ARG A 50 -7.46 -4.28 -9.45
N ASP A 51 -6.49 -3.53 -8.91
CA ASP A 51 -5.44 -2.88 -9.71
C ASP A 51 -4.57 -3.91 -10.44
N VAL A 52 -4.25 -5.02 -9.78
CA VAL A 52 -3.50 -6.15 -10.39
C VAL A 52 -4.30 -6.79 -11.53
N ARG A 53 -5.61 -7.02 -11.36
CA ARG A 53 -6.45 -7.57 -12.44
C ARG A 53 -6.44 -6.66 -13.66
N ILE A 54 -6.67 -5.36 -13.46
CA ILE A 54 -6.66 -4.35 -14.52
C ILE A 54 -5.29 -4.32 -15.21
N PHE A 55 -4.20 -4.36 -14.45
CA PHE A 55 -2.85 -4.37 -15.01
C PHE A 55 -2.59 -5.59 -15.91
N CYS A 56 -3.10 -6.76 -15.52
CA CYS A 56 -2.95 -7.99 -16.28
C CYS A 56 -3.88 -8.06 -17.50
N GLU A 57 -5.10 -7.54 -17.42
CA GLU A 57 -6.07 -7.54 -18.53
C GLU A 57 -5.71 -6.55 -19.64
N ASN A 58 -5.01 -5.46 -19.31
CA ASN A 58 -4.58 -4.43 -20.27
C ASN A 58 -3.19 -4.69 -20.86
N ARG A 59 -2.66 -5.90 -20.73
CA ARG A 59 -1.31 -6.27 -21.16
C ARG A 59 -1.33 -7.44 -22.14
#